data_AF-A0A1J6JB83-F1
#
_entry.id   AF-A0A1J6JB83-F1
#
_cell.length_a   1.000
_cell.length_b   1.000
_cell.length_c   1.000
_cell.angle_alpha   90.00
_cell.angle_beta   90.00
_cell.angle_gamma   90.00
#
_symmetry.space_group_name_H-M   'P 1'
#
loop_
_entity.id
_entity.type
_entity.pdbx_description
1 polymer ?
#
loop_
_entity_poly.entity_id
_entity_poly.type
_entity_poly.pdbx_seq_one_letter_code
_entity_poly.pdbx_strand_id
1 'polypeptide(L)'
;SDLDLALRVDEPPIPTESSMPAAKANYERWERSNRLSLMLIKAHISQSIRGSIPNSDKVNAYMKAIDEQFVSSDKALANTLMKKLSSMTFDRIRTVCEHIMEMRDIATKLKSLEVDMSEPFLVHFILNSLPAEYGPFKISYNTHKDKWSINKLLTMCV
;
A
#
# COMPACT_ATOMS: atom_id res chain seq x y z
N SER A 1 1.30 -18.84 28.07
CA SER A 1 2.32 -19.23 27.08
C SER A 1 3.01 -17.97 26.64
N ASP A 2 4.31 -17.84 26.87
CA ASP A 2 5.08 -16.61 26.62
C ASP A 2 5.72 -16.62 25.23
N LEU A 3 4.95 -17.11 24.26
CA LEU A 3 5.45 -17.51 22.95
C LEU A 3 5.90 -16.30 22.13
N ASP A 4 5.28 -15.14 22.35
CA ASP A 4 5.51 -13.87 21.67
C ASP A 4 6.42 -12.91 22.45
N LEU A 5 7.09 -13.36 23.52
CA LEU A 5 8.00 -12.54 24.31
C LEU A 5 9.07 -11.86 23.43
N ALA A 6 9.68 -12.60 22.51
CA ALA A 6 10.70 -12.10 21.60
C ALA A 6 10.17 -11.07 20.58
N LEU A 7 8.84 -10.99 20.37
CA LEU A 7 8.21 -9.98 19.53
C LEU A 7 7.94 -8.66 20.27
N ARG A 8 7.90 -8.68 21.61
CA ARG A 8 7.58 -7.50 22.44
C ARG A 8 8.80 -6.88 23.12
N VAL A 9 9.84 -7.67 23.34
CA VAL A 9 11.02 -7.28 24.13
C VAL A 9 12.26 -7.43 23.26
N ASP A 10 13.11 -6.41 23.31
CA ASP A 10 14.42 -6.41 22.63
C ASP A 10 15.30 -7.57 23.09
N GLU A 11 16.24 -7.96 22.23
CA GLU A 11 17.19 -9.03 22.53
C GLU A 11 17.98 -8.71 23.80
N PRO A 12 17.88 -9.55 24.85
CA PRO A 12 18.67 -9.35 26.05
C PRO A 12 20.16 -9.58 25.74
N PRO A 13 21.08 -8.94 26.50
CA PRO A 13 22.50 -9.15 26.33
C PRO A 13 22.86 -10.64 26.43
N ILE A 14 23.74 -11.09 25.52
CA ILE A 14 24.23 -12.46 25.51
C ILE A 14 24.89 -12.76 26.87
N PRO A 15 24.41 -13.78 27.61
CA PRO A 15 24.98 -14.11 28.91
C PRO A 15 26.42 -14.61 28.80
N THR A 16 27.27 -14.13 29.69
CA THR A 16 28.63 -14.64 29.92
C THR A 16 28.64 -15.68 31.05
N GLU A 17 29.77 -16.37 31.24
CA GLU A 17 29.93 -17.32 32.35
C GLU A 17 29.67 -16.69 33.72
N SER A 18 30.07 -15.42 33.90
CA SER A 18 29.87 -14.63 35.12
C SER A 18 28.47 -14.05 35.30
N SER A 19 27.58 -14.21 34.32
CA SER A 19 26.22 -13.66 34.40
C SER A 19 25.40 -14.34 35.49
N MET A 20 24.57 -13.54 36.16
CA MET A 20 23.68 -14.06 37.22
C MET A 20 22.73 -15.14 36.66
N PRO A 21 22.32 -16.14 37.47
CA PRO A 21 21.40 -17.18 37.03
C PRO A 21 20.10 -16.64 36.42
N ALA A 22 19.56 -15.54 36.98
CA ALA A 22 18.36 -14.89 36.46
C ALA A 22 18.56 -14.30 35.05
N ALA A 23 19.74 -13.75 34.74
CA ALA A 23 20.04 -13.21 33.41
C ALA A 23 20.14 -14.33 32.37
N LYS A 24 20.77 -15.46 32.73
CA LYS A 24 20.83 -16.66 31.87
C LYS A 24 19.43 -17.21 31.59
N ALA A 25 18.60 -17.37 32.62
CA ALA A 25 17.22 -17.83 32.48
C ALA A 25 16.36 -16.90 31.61
N ASN A 26 16.54 -15.58 31.72
CA ASN A 26 15.83 -14.60 30.89
C ASN A 26 16.22 -14.72 29.42
N TYR A 27 17.52 -14.84 29.12
CA TYR A 27 17.99 -15.05 27.75
C TYR A 27 17.46 -16.35 27.16
N GLU A 28 17.51 -17.47 27.90
CA GLU A 28 16.97 -18.75 27.44
C GLU A 28 15.47 -18.70 27.15
N ARG A 29 14.70 -18.01 28.01
CA ARG A 29 13.26 -17.80 27.80
C ARG A 29 13.00 -16.98 26.53
N TRP A 30 13.76 -15.91 26.32
CA TRP A 30 13.66 -15.08 25.12
C TRP A 30 14.03 -15.87 23.86
N GLU A 31 15.15 -16.61 23.89
CA GLU A 31 15.63 -17.40 22.75
C GLU A 31 14.65 -18.51 22.38
N ARG A 32 14.04 -19.17 23.38
CA ARG A 32 12.98 -20.14 23.14
C ARG A 32 11.76 -19.51 22.46
N SER A 33 11.33 -18.33 22.92
CA SER A 33 10.22 -17.57 22.30
C SER A 33 10.57 -17.17 20.86
N ASN A 34 11.79 -16.66 20.63
CA ASN A 34 12.31 -16.29 19.32
C ASN A 34 12.21 -17.46 18.33
N ARG A 35 12.77 -18.62 18.69
CA ARG A 35 12.75 -19.82 17.83
C ARG A 35 11.34 -20.31 17.54
N LEU A 36 10.47 -20.35 18.55
CA LEU A 36 9.10 -20.86 18.40
C LEU A 36 8.24 -19.93 17.53
N SER A 37 8.32 -18.62 17.75
CA SER A 37 7.61 -17.63 16.93
C SER A 37 8.09 -17.66 15.48
N LEU A 38 9.40 -17.70 15.26
CA LEU A 38 9.98 -17.79 13.93
C LEU A 38 9.52 -19.05 13.17
N MET A 39 9.48 -20.19 13.86
CA MET A 39 8.99 -21.45 13.28
C MET A 39 7.51 -21.35 12.90
N LEU A 40 6.67 -20.80 13.78
CA LEU A 40 5.24 -20.63 13.53
C LEU A 40 4.97 -19.67 12.37
N ILE A 41 5.64 -18.51 12.34
CA ILE A 41 5.50 -17.53 11.25
C ILE A 41 5.93 -18.17 9.92
N LYS A 42 7.12 -18.78 9.86
CA LYS A 42 7.62 -19.46 8.65
C LYS A 42 6.72 -20.60 8.17
N ALA A 43 6.00 -21.26 9.07
CA ALA A 43 5.06 -22.33 8.74
C ALA A 43 3.74 -21.82 8.15
N HIS A 44 3.29 -20.61 8.55
CA HIS A 44 2.04 -20.03 8.08
C HIS A 44 2.20 -19.15 6.83
N ILE A 45 3.42 -18.73 6.49
CA ILE A 45 3.69 -18.01 5.24
C ILE A 45 3.50 -18.96 4.05
N SER A 46 2.73 -18.51 3.05
CA SER A 46 2.53 -19.25 1.81
C SER A 46 3.87 -19.53 1.11
N GLN A 47 4.02 -20.76 0.62
CA GLN A 47 5.22 -21.19 -0.09
C GLN A 47 5.52 -20.33 -1.33
N SER A 48 4.49 -19.72 -1.93
CA SER A 48 4.62 -18.85 -3.11
C SER A 48 5.40 -17.55 -2.85
N ILE A 49 5.44 -17.07 -1.60
CA ILE A 49 6.10 -15.81 -1.22
C ILE A 49 7.28 -16.02 -0.26
N ARG A 50 7.42 -17.23 0.29
CA ARG A 50 8.46 -17.55 1.27
C ARG A 50 9.87 -17.33 0.72
N GLY A 51 10.09 -17.59 -0.57
CA GLY A 51 11.40 -17.42 -1.22
C GLY A 51 11.83 -15.97 -1.42
N SER A 52 10.91 -15.01 -1.39
CA SER A 52 11.22 -13.59 -1.53
C SER A 52 11.55 -12.89 -0.21
N ILE A 53 11.35 -13.55 0.93
CA ILE A 53 11.64 -12.99 2.25
C ILE A 53 13.04 -13.44 2.67
N PRO A 54 14.00 -12.51 2.88
CA PRO A 54 15.32 -12.86 3.42
C PRO A 54 15.23 -13.67 4.71
N ASN A 55 16.06 -14.70 4.82
CA ASN A 55 16.08 -15.51 6.02
C ASN A 55 16.69 -14.73 7.20
N SER A 56 16.20 -15.00 8.41
CA SER A 56 16.72 -14.43 9.65
C SER A 56 16.55 -15.43 10.79
N ASP A 57 17.50 -15.40 11.73
CA ASP A 57 17.49 -16.16 12.98
C ASP A 57 16.73 -15.43 14.10
N LYS A 58 16.51 -14.12 13.94
CA LYS A 58 15.74 -13.29 14.86
C LYS A 58 14.34 -13.01 14.31
N VAL A 59 13.32 -13.28 15.11
CA VAL A 59 11.92 -13.15 14.71
C VAL A 59 11.56 -11.71 14.37
N ASN A 60 12.04 -10.72 15.12
CA ASN A 60 11.78 -9.30 14.82
C ASN A 60 12.39 -8.87 13.49
N ALA A 61 13.62 -9.31 13.20
CA ALA A 61 14.24 -9.03 11.90
C ALA A 61 13.51 -9.75 10.76
N TYR A 62 13.00 -10.97 10.99
CA TYR A 62 12.21 -11.68 10.00
C TYR A 62 10.86 -11.00 9.74
N MET A 63 10.17 -10.52 10.80
CA MET A 63 8.94 -9.73 10.68
C MET A 63 9.17 -8.43 9.93
N LYS A 64 10.26 -7.72 10.22
CA LYS A 64 10.62 -6.52 9.48
C LYS A 64 10.85 -6.81 7.98
N ALA A 65 11.53 -7.91 7.66
CA ALA A 65 11.75 -8.32 6.28
C ALA A 65 10.44 -8.69 5.55
N ILE A 66 9.47 -9.27 6.27
CA ILE A 66 8.11 -9.49 5.77
C ILE A 66 7.47 -8.14 5.43
N ASP A 67 7.44 -7.21 6.39
CA ASP A 67 6.81 -5.90 6.20
C ASP A 67 7.43 -5.15 5.01
N GLU A 68 8.76 -5.14 4.89
CA GLU A 68 9.48 -4.53 3.76
C GLU A 68 9.11 -5.17 2.41
N GLN A 69 8.95 -6.50 2.37
CA GLN A 69 8.54 -7.21 1.15
C GLN A 69 7.09 -6.90 0.76
N PHE A 70 6.18 -6.74 1.72
CA PHE A 70 4.79 -6.39 1.44
C PHE A 70 4.59 -4.90 1.10
N VAL A 71 5.41 -4.00 1.65
CA VAL A 71 5.51 -2.61 1.18
C VAL A 71 5.86 -2.56 -0.32
N SER A 72 6.68 -3.50 -0.81
CA SER A 72 6.97 -3.58 -2.26
C SER A 72 5.76 -3.98 -3.11
N SER A 73 4.84 -4.77 -2.56
CA SER A 73 3.57 -5.15 -3.20
C SER A 73 2.64 -3.94 -3.34
N ASP A 74 2.53 -3.11 -2.29
CA ASP A 74 1.74 -1.87 -2.34
C ASP A 74 2.29 -0.90 -3.39
N LYS A 75 3.63 -0.79 -3.50
CA LYS A 75 4.28 -0.03 -4.58
C LYS A 75 3.97 -0.61 -5.96
N ALA A 76 3.98 -1.93 -6.12
CA ALA A 76 3.65 -2.58 -7.39
C ALA A 76 2.17 -2.38 -7.77
N LEU A 77 1.26 -2.43 -6.79
CA LEU A 77 -0.15 -2.12 -6.98
C LEU A 77 -0.36 -0.65 -7.34
N ALA A 78 0.30 0.28 -6.65
CA ALA A 78 0.28 1.70 -6.95
C ALA A 78 0.77 1.98 -8.38
N ASN A 79 1.88 1.36 -8.81
CA ASN A 79 2.37 1.45 -10.19
C ASN A 79 1.37 0.90 -11.21
N THR A 80 0.71 -0.21 -10.90
CA THR A 80 -0.32 -0.80 -11.77
C THR A 80 -1.53 0.12 -11.91
N LEU A 81 -2.01 0.69 -10.80
CA LEU A 81 -3.11 1.66 -10.78
C LEU A 81 -2.74 2.95 -11.50
N MET A 82 -1.52 3.47 -11.31
CA MET A 82 -1.04 4.65 -12.05
C MET A 82 -0.95 4.38 -13.54
N LYS A 83 -0.41 3.22 -13.94
CA LYS A 83 -0.38 2.83 -15.34
C LYS A 83 -1.78 2.77 -15.92
N LYS A 84 -2.72 2.12 -15.23
CA LYS A 84 -4.13 2.07 -15.62
C LYS A 84 -4.70 3.47 -15.79
N LEU A 85 -4.64 4.31 -14.75
CA LEU A 85 -5.14 5.69 -14.77
C LEU A 85 -4.54 6.49 -15.93
N SER A 86 -3.21 6.42 -16.11
CA SER A 86 -2.50 7.16 -17.16
C SER A 86 -2.90 6.77 -18.58
N SER A 87 -3.30 5.51 -18.77
CA SER A 87 -3.71 4.95 -20.06
C SER A 87 -5.21 5.04 -20.33
N MET A 88 -6.01 5.44 -19.34
CA MET A 88 -7.46 5.53 -19.50
C MET A 88 -7.81 6.65 -20.46
N THR A 89 -8.48 6.28 -21.54
CA THR A 89 -9.17 7.18 -22.46
C THR A 89 -10.64 6.76 -22.52
N PHE A 90 -11.54 7.71 -22.76
CA PHE A 90 -12.96 7.40 -22.83
C PHE A 90 -13.28 6.55 -24.07
N ASP A 91 -13.78 5.33 -23.85
CA ASP A 91 -13.94 4.28 -24.87
C ASP A 91 -15.28 4.33 -25.64
N ARG A 92 -16.15 5.30 -25.34
CA ARG A 92 -17.52 5.47 -25.88
C ARG A 92 -18.50 4.33 -25.61
N ILE A 93 -18.06 3.24 -24.98
CA ILE A 93 -18.92 2.11 -24.63
C ILE A 93 -19.72 2.47 -23.38
N ARG A 94 -19.10 3.20 -22.47
CA ARG A 94 -19.68 3.63 -21.19
C ARG A 94 -20.08 5.09 -21.21
N THR A 95 -20.88 5.51 -20.25
CA THR A 95 -21.23 6.92 -20.06
C THR A 95 -20.04 7.72 -19.53
N VAL A 96 -20.05 9.03 -19.78
CA VAL A 96 -19.00 9.93 -19.24
C VAL A 96 -18.99 9.90 -17.71
N CYS A 97 -20.17 9.80 -17.08
CA CYS A 97 -20.29 9.66 -15.63
C CYS A 97 -19.59 8.40 -15.10
N GLU A 98 -19.79 7.24 -15.75
CA GLU A 98 -19.10 6.00 -15.37
C GLU A 98 -17.59 6.11 -15.52
N HIS A 99 -17.13 6.76 -16.59
CA HIS A 99 -15.70 7.02 -16.82
C HIS A 99 -15.10 7.90 -15.72
N ILE A 100 -15.77 9.01 -15.36
CA ILE A 100 -15.35 9.91 -14.28
C ILE A 100 -15.30 9.16 -12.93
N MET A 101 -16.32 8.36 -12.63
CA MET A 101 -16.37 7.58 -11.40
C MET A 101 -15.23 6.55 -11.33
N GLU A 102 -14.95 5.83 -12.41
CA GLU A 102 -13.84 4.87 -12.43
C GLU A 102 -12.48 5.56 -12.18
N MET A 103 -12.24 6.71 -12.81
CA MET A 103 -11.01 7.48 -12.59
C MET A 103 -10.90 8.01 -11.15
N ARG A 104 -12.01 8.50 -10.56
CA ARG A 104 -12.07 8.92 -9.15
C ARG A 104 -11.79 7.77 -8.20
N ASP A 105 -12.35 6.60 -8.47
CA ASP A 105 -12.20 5.42 -7.61
C ASP A 105 -10.75 4.91 -7.66
N ILE A 106 -10.09 4.95 -8.82
CA ILE A 106 -8.66 4.66 -8.93
C ILE A 106 -7.82 5.67 -8.14
N ALA A 107 -8.11 6.96 -8.25
CA ALA A 107 -7.41 8.00 -7.47
C ALA A 107 -7.59 7.81 -5.95
N THR A 108 -8.79 7.41 -5.52
CA THR A 108 -9.06 7.11 -4.10
C THR A 108 -8.25 5.91 -3.62
N LYS A 109 -8.13 4.85 -4.44
CA LYS A 109 -7.27 3.70 -4.15
C LYS A 109 -5.79 4.10 -4.10
N LEU A 110 -5.32 4.94 -5.02
CA LEU A 110 -3.95 5.46 -5.02
C LEU A 110 -3.64 6.27 -3.76
N LYS A 111 -4.59 7.09 -3.29
CA LYS A 111 -4.47 7.84 -2.04
C LYS A 111 -4.31 6.92 -0.82
N SER A 112 -4.99 5.77 -0.80
CA SER A 112 -4.80 4.76 0.26
C SER A 112 -3.42 4.07 0.22
N LEU A 113 -2.72 4.16 -0.91
CA LEU A 113 -1.36 3.65 -1.13
C LEU A 113 -0.32 4.80 -1.06
N GLU A 114 -0.63 5.88 -0.35
CA GLU A 114 0.22 7.07 -0.17
C GLU A 114 0.58 7.84 -1.45
N VAL A 115 -0.08 7.54 -2.57
CA VAL A 115 0.01 8.32 -3.82
C VAL A 115 -1.15 9.30 -3.86
N ASP A 116 -0.96 10.45 -3.21
CA ASP A 116 -1.98 11.50 -3.18
C ASP A 116 -1.93 12.38 -4.44
N MET A 117 -3.11 12.74 -4.92
CA MET A 117 -3.27 13.59 -6.10
C MET A 117 -4.33 14.63 -5.82
N SER A 118 -3.98 15.89 -6.06
CA SER A 118 -4.89 17.00 -5.78
C SER A 118 -6.14 16.91 -6.65
N GLU A 119 -7.28 17.32 -6.11
CA GLU A 119 -8.55 17.34 -6.86
C GLU A 119 -8.45 18.15 -8.18
N PRO A 120 -7.80 19.34 -8.23
CA PRO A 120 -7.60 20.05 -9.48
C PRO A 120 -6.82 19.25 -10.52
N PHE A 121 -5.78 18.53 -10.10
CA PHE A 121 -5.01 17.67 -11.01
C PHE A 121 -5.90 16.57 -11.59
N LEU A 122 -6.69 15.88 -10.75
CA LEU A 122 -7.60 14.82 -11.21
C LEU A 122 -8.67 15.36 -12.17
N VAL A 123 -9.23 16.54 -11.91
CA VAL A 123 -10.19 17.22 -12.79
C VAL A 123 -9.58 17.47 -14.18
N HIS A 124 -8.38 18.06 -14.23
CA HIS A 124 -7.68 18.27 -15.50
C HIS A 124 -7.34 16.95 -16.21
N PHE A 125 -6.94 15.93 -15.44
CA PHE A 125 -6.59 14.62 -15.97
C PHE A 125 -7.79 13.91 -16.61
N ILE A 126 -8.94 13.93 -15.92
CA ILE A 126 -10.23 13.44 -16.44
C ILE A 126 -10.60 14.17 -17.73
N LEU A 127 -10.55 15.50 -17.74
CA LEU A 127 -10.87 16.26 -18.95
C LEU A 127 -9.97 15.85 -20.11
N ASN A 128 -8.67 15.69 -19.89
CA ASN A 128 -7.73 15.28 -20.94
C ASN A 128 -7.97 13.87 -21.49
N SER A 129 -8.57 12.98 -20.69
CA SER A 129 -8.94 11.62 -21.15
C SER A 129 -10.15 11.57 -22.09
N LEU A 130 -10.92 12.66 -22.19
CA LEU A 130 -12.08 12.76 -23.07
C LEU A 130 -11.66 13.06 -24.53
N PRO A 131 -12.29 12.41 -25.53
CA PRO A 131 -12.00 12.64 -26.94
C PRO A 131 -12.34 14.06 -27.39
N ALA A 132 -11.82 14.45 -28.56
CA ALA A 132 -11.90 15.82 -29.09
C ALA A 132 -13.33 16.35 -29.27
N GLU A 133 -14.31 15.46 -29.47
CA GLU A 133 -15.74 15.82 -29.56
C GLU A 133 -16.31 16.44 -28.27
N TYR A 134 -15.70 16.16 -27.11
CA TYR A 134 -16.01 16.84 -25.85
C TYR A 134 -15.30 18.21 -25.72
N GLY A 135 -14.81 18.76 -26.83
CA GLY A 135 -14.22 20.10 -26.91
C GLY A 135 -15.08 21.20 -26.28
N PRO A 136 -16.40 21.28 -26.57
CA PRO A 136 -17.28 22.26 -25.93
C PRO A 136 -17.33 22.13 -24.40
N PHE A 137 -17.28 20.90 -23.87
CA PHE A 137 -17.24 20.65 -22.43
C PHE A 137 -15.93 21.17 -21.80
N LYS A 138 -14.79 20.93 -22.46
CA LYS A 138 -13.49 21.50 -22.05
C LYS A 138 -13.48 23.03 -22.09
N ILE A 139 -14.07 23.63 -23.12
CA ILE A 139 -14.21 25.09 -23.24
C ILE A 139 -15.09 25.63 -22.12
N SER A 140 -16.20 24.97 -21.80
CA SER A 140 -17.07 25.33 -20.66
C SER A 140 -16.26 25.34 -19.36
N TYR A 141 -15.50 24.28 -19.06
CA TYR A 141 -14.61 24.27 -17.89
C TYR A 141 -13.61 25.44 -17.89
N ASN A 142 -12.90 25.67 -19.00
CA ASN A 142 -11.86 26.70 -19.10
C ASN A 142 -12.39 28.14 -19.00
N THR A 143 -13.65 28.36 -19.36
CA THR A 143 -14.28 29.70 -19.36
C THR A 143 -14.95 30.05 -18.03
N HIS A 144 -15.18 29.05 -17.17
CA HIS A 144 -15.71 29.29 -15.83
C HIS A 144 -14.60 29.80 -14.89
N LYS A 145 -14.91 30.84 -14.12
CA LYS A 145 -13.97 31.44 -13.16
C LYS A 145 -13.69 30.54 -11.95
N ASP A 146 -14.66 29.70 -11.58
CA ASP A 146 -14.53 28.81 -10.42
C ASP A 146 -13.84 27.50 -10.80
N LYS A 147 -12.97 26.99 -9.92
CA LYS A 147 -12.41 25.64 -10.04
C LYS A 147 -13.54 24.62 -9.86
N TRP A 148 -13.64 23.64 -10.77
CA TRP A 148 -14.64 22.58 -10.64
C TRP A 148 -14.12 21.48 -9.74
N SER A 149 -15.02 20.94 -8.91
CA SER A 149 -14.82 19.68 -8.21
C SER A 149 -15.21 18.50 -9.10
N ILE A 150 -14.83 17.28 -8.71
CA ILE A 150 -15.26 16.07 -9.42
C ILE A 150 -16.78 15.91 -9.37
N ASN A 151 -17.41 16.29 -8.26
CA ASN A 151 -18.86 16.28 -8.13
C ASN A 151 -19.51 17.27 -9.10
N LYS A 152 -18.92 18.45 -9.28
CA LYS A 152 -19.40 19.43 -10.28
C LYS A 152 -19.24 18.89 -11.70
N LEU A 153 -18.13 18.23 -12.02
CA LEU A 153 -17.96 17.54 -13.32
C LEU A 153 -19.09 16.53 -13.56
N LEU A 154 -19.39 15.66 -12.59
CA LEU A 154 -20.46 14.68 -12.69
C LEU A 154 -21.83 15.31 -12.95
N THR A 155 -22.14 16.44 -12.31
CA THR A 155 -23.43 17.14 -12.54
C THR A 155 -23.53 17.79 -13.91
N MET A 156 -22.41 18.13 -14.56
CA MET A 156 -22.38 18.78 -15.87
C MET A 156 -22.38 17.77 -17.03
N CYS A 157 -22.28 16.47 -16.74
CA CYS A 157 -22.34 15.39 -17.72
C CYS A 157 -23.78 14.89 -17.98
N VAL A 158 -24.80 15.65 -17.55
CA VAL A 158 -26.24 15.40 -17.76
C VAL A 158 -26.72 16.01 -19.07
#